data_AF-M0D029-F1
#
_entry.id   AF-M0D029-F1
#
_cell.length_a   1.000
_cell.length_b   1.000
_cell.length_c   1.000
_cell.angle_alpha   90.00
_cell.angle_beta   90.00
_cell.angle_gamma   90.00
#
_symmetry.space_group_name_H-M   'P 1'
#
loop_
_entity.id
_entity.type
_entity.pdbx_description
1 polymer ?
#
loop_
_entity_poly.entity_id
_entity_poly.type
_entity_poly.pdbx_seq_one_letter_code
_entity_poly.pdbx_strand_id
1 'polypeptide(L)'
;MPRLTRRRALQAAVGLAAGLAGCPDGDTDAGRGSAGTPVGSPTQPVPTVGDGRVVDPEYVTLRAEEADYDDPLAWFVPDPADRPTAGGTVEPTARETEGLVADEATAETFAVADRVTESEVSAGAETARSFVAETDFDSETLLVDWRPVEACYRLVLCHVVWNDGEVETRYGRFLRDADVACESGERDARVTIARLPAPLDPTEFEMGGSGVASGECFPMERERARPTARSRSVTETGPATATDAAAPATTDGGSR
;
A
#
# COMPACT_ATOMS: atom_id res chain seq x y z
N MET A 1 39.31 7.12 -37.61
CA MET A 1 39.84 5.81 -38.03
C MET A 1 40.35 5.06 -36.81
N PRO A 2 39.93 3.80 -36.60
CA PRO A 2 40.26 2.99 -35.43
C PRO A 2 41.63 2.31 -35.59
N ARG A 3 42.35 2.04 -34.48
CA ARG A 3 43.22 0.85 -34.35
C ARG A 3 43.24 0.32 -32.91
N LEU A 4 42.95 -0.98 -32.87
CA LEU A 4 42.69 -1.91 -31.77
C LEU A 4 43.82 -2.10 -30.72
N THR A 5 43.34 -2.38 -29.50
CA THR A 5 43.77 -3.39 -28.51
C THR A 5 45.22 -3.47 -28.00
N ARG A 6 45.36 -3.39 -26.67
CA ARG A 6 46.33 -4.19 -25.91
C ARG A 6 45.76 -4.66 -24.57
N ARG A 7 45.35 -5.93 -24.56
CA ARG A 7 45.19 -6.75 -23.37
C ARG A 7 46.52 -6.85 -22.61
N ARG A 8 46.53 -6.49 -21.33
CA ARG A 8 47.39 -7.04 -20.25
C ARG A 8 46.56 -6.93 -18.98
N ALA A 9 45.87 -7.98 -18.52
CA ALA A 9 46.40 -9.12 -17.77
C ALA A 9 47.23 -8.66 -16.55
N LEU A 10 46.57 -8.51 -15.40
CA LEU A 10 47.16 -8.78 -14.10
C LEU A 10 46.14 -9.53 -13.25
N GLN A 11 46.53 -10.76 -12.91
CA GLN A 11 45.85 -11.66 -12.00
C GLN A 11 46.32 -11.39 -10.56
N ALA A 12 45.40 -11.70 -9.63
CA ALA A 12 45.62 -12.26 -8.30
C ALA A 12 46.28 -11.41 -7.19
N ALA A 13 45.54 -11.24 -6.09
CA ALA A 13 46.02 -11.59 -4.75
C ALA A 13 44.83 -11.88 -3.82
N VAL A 14 44.75 -13.11 -3.32
CA VAL A 14 43.90 -13.52 -2.19
C VAL A 14 44.62 -13.12 -0.92
N GLY A 15 43.94 -12.40 -0.02
CA GLY A 15 44.44 -12.07 1.32
C GLY A 15 43.46 -12.55 2.38
N LEU A 16 43.76 -13.68 3.01
CA LEU A 16 43.17 -14.12 4.27
C LEU A 16 43.92 -13.42 5.41
N ALA A 17 43.22 -12.61 6.19
CA ALA A 17 43.67 -12.20 7.52
C ALA A 17 42.46 -12.20 8.47
N ALA A 18 42.45 -13.18 9.38
CA ALA A 18 41.57 -13.24 10.53
C ALA A 18 42.02 -12.24 11.59
N GLY A 19 41.07 -11.49 12.15
CA GLY A 19 41.26 -10.61 13.29
C GLY A 19 39.99 -10.59 14.13
N LEU A 20 40.05 -11.27 15.28
CA LEU A 20 39.00 -11.35 16.29
C LEU A 20 38.93 -10.04 17.09
N ALA A 21 37.76 -9.41 17.13
CA ALA A 21 37.35 -8.50 18.20
C ALA A 21 35.83 -8.67 18.40
N GLY A 22 35.47 -9.26 19.53
CA GLY A 22 34.08 -9.47 19.94
C GLY A 22 33.44 -8.18 20.44
N CYS A 23 32.20 -7.96 20.01
CA CYS A 23 31.27 -7.03 20.62
C CYS A 23 30.04 -7.83 21.10
N PRO A 24 29.48 -7.48 22.27
CA PRO A 24 28.61 -8.35 23.04
C PRO A 24 27.25 -8.58 22.38
N ASP A 25 26.77 -9.81 22.55
CA ASP A 25 25.46 -10.30 22.19
C ASP A 25 24.37 -9.42 22.82
N GLY A 26 23.65 -8.70 21.96
CA GLY A 26 22.32 -8.21 22.24
C GLY A 26 21.36 -9.10 21.47
N ASP A 27 20.76 -10.07 22.16
CA ASP A 27 19.59 -10.79 21.68
C ASP A 27 18.46 -9.78 21.43
N THR A 28 18.33 -9.37 20.17
CA THR A 28 17.07 -8.84 19.63
C THR A 28 16.59 -9.85 18.62
N ASP A 29 15.53 -10.54 19.03
CA ASP A 29 14.80 -11.53 18.27
C ASP A 29 14.62 -11.11 16.81
N ALA A 30 15.01 -12.02 15.94
CA ALA A 30 14.77 -11.96 14.52
C ALA A 30 13.28 -11.90 14.21
N GLY A 31 12.94 -11.16 13.15
CA GLY A 31 11.87 -11.58 12.26
C GLY A 31 10.76 -10.57 12.01
N ARG A 32 11.06 -9.49 11.28
CA ARG A 32 10.21 -9.08 10.15
C ARG A 32 11.00 -8.20 9.18
N GLY A 33 11.94 -8.82 8.46
CA GLY A 33 12.36 -8.26 7.18
C GLY A 33 11.19 -8.44 6.21
N SER A 34 10.34 -7.41 6.10
CA SER A 34 9.28 -7.39 5.09
C SER A 34 9.92 -7.08 3.73
N ALA A 35 10.63 -8.09 3.19
CA ALA A 35 10.94 -8.14 1.78
C ALA A 35 9.65 -8.54 1.07
N GLY A 36 8.80 -7.55 0.79
CA GLY A 36 7.62 -7.72 -0.06
C GLY A 36 8.08 -8.29 -1.40
N THR A 37 7.82 -9.58 -1.57
CA THR A 37 8.15 -10.38 -2.75
C THR A 37 7.25 -9.91 -3.91
N PRO A 38 7.68 -10.01 -5.18
CA PRO A 38 7.15 -9.21 -6.27
C PRO A 38 5.72 -9.59 -6.65
N VAL A 39 5.00 -8.59 -7.16
CA VAL A 39 3.58 -8.66 -7.49
C VAL A 39 3.41 -9.43 -8.80
N GLY A 40 2.34 -10.21 -8.95
CA GLY A 40 2.08 -11.03 -10.15
C GLY A 40 1.82 -12.51 -9.87
N SER A 41 2.14 -12.98 -8.66
CA SER A 41 1.58 -14.20 -8.07
C SER A 41 0.68 -13.81 -6.88
N PRO A 42 -0.36 -14.59 -6.53
CA PRO A 42 -1.19 -14.32 -5.36
C PRO A 42 -0.31 -14.16 -4.12
N THR A 43 -0.50 -13.06 -3.38
CA THR A 43 0.21 -12.85 -2.11
C THR A 43 -0.31 -13.88 -1.10
N GLN A 44 0.56 -14.78 -0.60
CA GLN A 44 0.12 -15.71 0.46
C GLN A 44 -0.17 -14.94 1.75
N PRO A 45 -1.36 -15.12 2.34
CA PRO A 45 -1.79 -14.30 3.47
C PRO A 45 -1.05 -14.67 4.76
N VAL A 46 -0.82 -13.67 5.62
CA VAL A 46 -0.69 -13.85 7.07
C VAL A 46 -1.88 -13.13 7.72
N PRO A 47 -3.06 -13.77 7.78
CA PRO A 47 -4.26 -13.07 8.20
C PRO A 47 -4.19 -12.80 9.71
N THR A 48 -4.05 -11.52 10.07
CA THR A 48 -4.48 -11.05 11.39
C THR A 48 -5.90 -10.50 11.20
N VAL A 49 -6.89 -11.38 11.23
CA VAL A 49 -8.30 -10.98 11.18
C VAL A 49 -8.64 -10.27 12.48
N GLY A 50 -9.18 -9.06 12.37
CA GLY A 50 -9.93 -8.40 13.44
C GLY A 50 -11.31 -8.02 12.89
N ASP A 51 -12.31 -7.90 13.75
CA ASP A 51 -13.64 -7.43 13.34
C ASP A 51 -13.49 -6.10 12.57
N GLY A 52 -13.86 -6.07 11.29
CA GLY A 52 -13.77 -4.87 10.47
C GLY A 52 -12.43 -4.61 9.78
N ARG A 53 -11.50 -5.58 9.68
CA ARG A 53 -10.17 -5.34 9.08
C ARG A 53 -9.43 -6.60 8.62
N VAL A 54 -8.67 -6.45 7.54
CA VAL A 54 -7.61 -7.38 7.10
C VAL A 54 -6.27 -6.66 6.86
N VAL A 55 -5.17 -7.27 7.27
CA VAL A 55 -3.79 -6.82 7.00
C VAL A 55 -3.18 -7.74 5.96
N ASP A 56 -2.45 -7.17 5.01
CA ASP A 56 -1.83 -7.90 3.90
C ASP A 56 -2.84 -8.86 3.23
N PRO A 57 -3.97 -8.35 2.70
CA PRO A 57 -4.98 -9.21 2.07
C PRO A 57 -4.38 -9.98 0.88
N GLU A 58 -5.01 -11.09 0.51
CA GLU A 58 -4.72 -11.72 -0.77
C GLU A 58 -5.27 -10.84 -1.89
N TYR A 59 -4.43 -10.49 -2.87
CA TYR A 59 -4.87 -9.67 -4.01
C TYR A 59 -4.05 -9.95 -5.26
N VAL A 60 -4.65 -9.62 -6.40
CA VAL A 60 -3.95 -9.47 -7.69
C VAL A 60 -3.98 -8.01 -8.14
N THR A 61 -3.02 -7.63 -8.96
CA THR A 61 -2.94 -6.29 -9.55
C THR A 61 -2.90 -6.41 -11.06
N LEU A 62 -3.67 -5.59 -11.75
CA LEU A 62 -3.57 -5.40 -13.20
C LEU A 62 -2.97 -4.03 -13.48
N ARG A 63 -2.13 -3.94 -14.49
CA ARG A 63 -1.51 -2.69 -14.92
C ARG A 63 -1.40 -2.63 -16.44
N ALA A 64 -1.58 -1.43 -16.98
CA ALA A 64 -1.23 -1.12 -18.36
C ALA A 64 -0.71 0.32 -18.44
N GLU A 65 0.13 0.55 -19.45
CA GLU A 65 0.58 1.89 -19.82
C GLU A 65 -0.65 2.74 -20.19
N GLU A 66 -0.59 4.02 -19.82
CA GLU A 66 -1.63 5.01 -20.06
C GLU A 66 -2.98 4.72 -19.38
N ALA A 67 -3.41 5.68 -18.55
CA ALA A 67 -4.72 5.64 -17.92
C ALA A 67 -5.81 6.14 -18.89
N ASP A 68 -6.62 5.20 -19.39
CA ASP A 68 -7.84 5.46 -20.15
C ASP A 68 -9.08 5.17 -19.29
N TYR A 69 -9.95 6.17 -19.12
CA TYR A 69 -11.18 6.09 -18.33
C TYR A 69 -12.36 5.54 -19.14
N ASP A 70 -12.32 5.67 -20.46
CA ASP A 70 -13.35 5.16 -21.36
C ASP A 70 -13.13 3.66 -21.66
N ASP A 71 -11.89 3.17 -21.48
CA ASP A 71 -11.50 1.77 -21.59
C ASP A 71 -10.78 1.24 -20.31
N PRO A 72 -11.53 0.98 -19.22
CA PRO A 72 -10.95 0.53 -17.96
C PRO A 72 -10.36 -0.90 -18.07
N LEU A 73 -9.26 -1.14 -17.35
CA LEU A 73 -8.56 -2.44 -17.37
C LEU A 73 -9.38 -3.59 -16.83
N ALA A 74 -10.23 -3.31 -15.83
CA ALA A 74 -11.20 -4.24 -15.34
C ALA A 74 -12.43 -3.49 -14.85
N TRP A 75 -13.57 -4.14 -14.98
CA TRP A 75 -14.86 -3.59 -14.58
C TRP A 75 -15.87 -4.71 -14.36
N PHE A 76 -16.96 -4.39 -13.69
CA PHE A 76 -18.11 -5.28 -13.49
C PHE A 76 -19.42 -4.48 -13.62
N VAL A 77 -20.55 -5.18 -13.63
CA VAL A 77 -21.89 -4.59 -13.57
C VAL A 77 -22.51 -4.99 -12.23
N PRO A 78 -22.85 -4.04 -11.34
CA PRO A 78 -23.38 -4.37 -10.01
C PRO A 78 -24.64 -5.21 -10.05
N ASP A 79 -25.59 -4.83 -10.91
CA ASP A 79 -26.78 -5.63 -11.18
C ASP A 79 -26.53 -6.52 -12.40
N PRO A 80 -26.40 -7.85 -12.23
CA PRO A 80 -26.17 -8.75 -13.34
C PRO A 80 -27.32 -8.77 -14.36
N ALA A 81 -28.53 -8.35 -13.99
CA ALA A 81 -29.66 -8.25 -14.90
C ALA A 81 -29.49 -7.11 -15.93
N ASP A 82 -28.67 -6.10 -15.63
CA ASP A 82 -28.35 -5.00 -16.53
C ASP A 82 -27.31 -5.38 -17.59
N ARG A 83 -26.67 -6.55 -17.44
CA ARG A 83 -25.71 -7.05 -18.44
C ARG A 83 -26.46 -7.52 -19.70
N PRO A 84 -26.12 -6.99 -20.90
CA PRO A 84 -26.74 -7.44 -22.14
C PRO A 84 -26.46 -8.93 -22.42
N THR A 85 -27.52 -9.73 -22.57
CA THR A 85 -27.42 -11.18 -22.81
C THR A 85 -27.14 -11.56 -24.28
N ALA A 86 -27.25 -10.61 -25.22
CA ALA A 86 -27.29 -10.89 -26.66
C ALA A 86 -26.24 -10.09 -27.48
N GLY A 87 -24.95 -10.29 -27.19
CA GLY A 87 -23.85 -9.69 -27.98
C GLY A 87 -23.80 -8.16 -27.98
N GLY A 88 -24.61 -7.52 -27.12
CA GLY A 88 -24.56 -6.10 -26.86
C GLY A 88 -23.33 -5.74 -26.04
N THR A 89 -22.70 -4.63 -26.35
CA THR A 89 -21.64 -4.05 -25.51
C THR A 89 -22.26 -3.40 -24.29
N VAL A 90 -21.69 -3.63 -23.11
CA VAL A 90 -22.05 -2.89 -21.88
C VAL A 90 -21.69 -1.42 -22.08
N GLU A 91 -22.64 -0.52 -21.84
CA GLU A 91 -22.42 0.92 -21.94
C GLU A 91 -21.35 1.37 -20.91
N PRO A 92 -20.47 2.33 -21.24
CA PRO A 92 -19.42 2.78 -20.33
C PRO A 92 -19.94 3.21 -18.95
N THR A 93 -21.13 3.80 -18.87
CA THR A 93 -21.75 4.26 -17.62
C THR A 93 -22.28 3.14 -16.73
N ALA A 94 -22.40 1.91 -17.25
CA ALA A 94 -22.81 0.75 -16.47
C ALA A 94 -21.61 -0.08 -15.99
N ARG A 95 -20.38 0.35 -16.30
CA ARG A 95 -19.14 -0.33 -15.92
C ARG A 95 -18.63 0.27 -14.63
N GLU A 96 -18.73 -0.48 -13.54
CA GLU A 96 -18.10 -0.10 -12.29
C GLU A 96 -16.64 -0.55 -12.28
N THR A 97 -15.75 0.38 -11.92
CA THR A 97 -14.30 0.18 -11.86
C THR A 97 -13.78 0.17 -10.41
N GLU A 98 -14.64 0.52 -9.46
CA GLU A 98 -14.39 0.52 -8.03
C GLU A 98 -15.63 -0.04 -7.31
N GLY A 99 -15.46 -0.84 -6.26
CA GLY A 99 -16.58 -1.38 -5.49
C GLY A 99 -16.39 -2.80 -4.98
N LEU A 100 -17.50 -3.40 -4.56
CA LEU A 100 -17.57 -4.75 -4.02
C LEU A 100 -18.28 -5.69 -5.00
N VAL A 101 -17.72 -6.88 -5.18
CA VAL A 101 -18.38 -8.03 -5.82
C VAL A 101 -18.61 -9.07 -4.73
N ALA A 102 -19.87 -9.27 -4.38
CA ALA A 102 -20.29 -10.05 -3.20
C ALA A 102 -20.97 -11.38 -3.55
N ASP A 103 -21.20 -11.67 -4.83
CA ASP A 103 -21.83 -12.90 -5.27
C ASP A 103 -21.34 -13.35 -6.66
N GLU A 104 -21.61 -14.63 -6.96
CA GLU A 104 -21.22 -15.26 -8.22
C GLU A 104 -21.85 -14.57 -9.44
N ALA A 105 -23.10 -14.09 -9.34
CA ALA A 105 -23.80 -13.51 -10.48
C ALA A 105 -23.16 -12.17 -10.89
N THR A 106 -22.82 -11.31 -9.92
CA THR A 106 -22.03 -10.10 -10.19
C THR A 106 -20.62 -10.46 -10.67
N ALA A 107 -19.99 -11.51 -10.13
CA ALA A 107 -18.67 -11.97 -10.57
C ALA A 107 -18.65 -12.44 -12.04
N GLU A 108 -19.73 -13.07 -12.53
CA GLU A 108 -19.89 -13.44 -13.94
C GLU A 108 -19.91 -12.23 -14.89
N THR A 109 -20.24 -11.03 -14.37
CA THR A 109 -20.18 -9.79 -15.14
C THR A 109 -18.77 -9.22 -15.24
N PHE A 110 -17.83 -9.72 -14.42
CA PHE A 110 -16.47 -9.20 -14.38
C PHE A 110 -15.77 -9.35 -15.72
N ALA A 111 -15.11 -8.28 -16.16
CA ALA A 111 -14.38 -8.23 -17.41
C ALA A 111 -12.98 -7.66 -17.18
N VAL A 112 -12.03 -8.17 -17.95
CA VAL A 112 -10.63 -7.72 -17.97
C VAL A 112 -10.25 -7.40 -19.41
N ALA A 113 -9.69 -6.22 -19.64
CA ALA A 113 -9.27 -5.74 -20.94
C ALA A 113 -8.07 -6.52 -21.49
N ASP A 114 -8.02 -6.68 -22.81
CA ASP A 114 -6.95 -7.42 -23.50
C ASP A 114 -5.60 -6.69 -23.48
N ARG A 115 -5.58 -5.38 -23.17
CA ARG A 115 -4.36 -4.57 -23.07
C ARG A 115 -3.57 -4.80 -21.78
N VAL A 116 -4.10 -5.59 -20.84
CA VAL A 116 -3.36 -6.01 -19.64
C VAL A 116 -2.16 -6.85 -20.06
N THR A 117 -0.97 -6.39 -19.68
CA THR A 117 0.28 -7.13 -19.93
C THR A 117 0.82 -7.70 -18.63
N GLU A 118 1.15 -8.98 -18.63
CA GLU A 118 1.76 -9.65 -17.48
C GLU A 118 3.19 -9.12 -17.26
N SER A 119 3.51 -8.78 -16.01
CA SER A 119 4.81 -8.29 -15.58
C SER A 119 4.99 -8.50 -14.07
N GLU A 120 6.14 -8.09 -13.53
CA GLU A 120 6.43 -8.10 -12.09
C GLU A 120 5.53 -7.18 -11.23
N VAL A 121 4.67 -6.39 -11.85
CA VAL A 121 3.70 -5.54 -11.13
C VAL A 121 2.28 -5.71 -11.65
N SER A 122 2.05 -6.70 -12.52
CA SER A 122 0.79 -6.93 -13.20
C SER A 122 0.58 -8.41 -13.46
N ALA A 123 -0.48 -8.98 -12.90
CA ALA A 123 -0.95 -10.28 -13.29
C ALA A 123 -1.48 -10.26 -14.73
N GLY A 124 -1.45 -11.41 -15.40
CA GLY A 124 -2.14 -11.60 -16.68
C GLY A 124 -3.67 -11.60 -16.52
N ALA A 125 -4.38 -11.36 -17.62
CA ALA A 125 -5.85 -11.33 -17.62
C ALA A 125 -6.48 -12.65 -17.15
N GLU A 126 -5.91 -13.80 -17.54
CA GLU A 126 -6.38 -15.13 -17.11
C GLU A 126 -6.18 -15.37 -15.61
N THR A 127 -5.07 -14.89 -15.04
CA THR A 127 -4.82 -14.95 -13.60
C THR A 127 -5.85 -14.14 -12.84
N ALA A 128 -6.19 -12.94 -13.31
CA ALA A 128 -7.24 -12.13 -12.69
C ALA A 128 -8.62 -12.78 -12.79
N ARG A 129 -8.98 -13.35 -13.94
CA ARG A 129 -10.26 -14.08 -14.13
C ARG A 129 -10.34 -15.30 -13.22
N SER A 130 -9.25 -16.06 -13.11
CA SER A 130 -9.17 -17.22 -12.21
C SER A 130 -9.31 -16.81 -10.76
N PHE A 131 -8.61 -15.73 -10.35
CA PHE A 131 -8.71 -15.19 -9.00
C PHE A 131 -10.15 -14.83 -8.61
N VAL A 132 -10.90 -14.20 -9.52
CA VAL A 132 -12.32 -13.89 -9.31
C VAL A 132 -13.15 -15.18 -9.20
N ALA A 133 -12.99 -16.10 -10.15
CA ALA A 133 -13.76 -17.34 -10.22
C ALA A 133 -13.50 -18.33 -9.05
N GLU A 134 -12.33 -18.27 -8.42
CA GLU A 134 -11.96 -19.13 -7.29
C GLU A 134 -12.42 -18.59 -5.92
N THR A 135 -13.07 -17.42 -5.88
CA THR A 135 -13.49 -16.79 -4.62
C THR A 135 -14.74 -17.45 -4.04
N ASP A 136 -14.75 -17.68 -2.72
CA ASP A 136 -15.90 -18.25 -2.01
C ASP A 136 -16.80 -17.14 -1.44
N PHE A 137 -17.80 -16.71 -2.22
CA PHE A 137 -18.67 -15.58 -1.86
C PHE A 137 -19.57 -15.82 -0.64
N ASP A 138 -19.70 -17.06 -0.16
CA ASP A 138 -20.43 -17.33 1.10
C ASP A 138 -19.66 -16.81 2.33
N SER A 139 -18.34 -16.61 2.21
CA SER A 139 -17.48 -16.17 3.32
C SER A 139 -16.55 -15.02 2.96
N GLU A 140 -16.43 -14.68 1.69
CA GLU A 140 -15.52 -13.67 1.16
C GLU A 140 -16.26 -12.65 0.29
N THR A 141 -15.60 -11.52 0.04
CA THR A 141 -16.05 -10.51 -0.91
C THR A 141 -14.84 -9.99 -1.65
N LEU A 142 -15.00 -9.69 -2.95
CA LEU A 142 -13.95 -9.06 -3.72
C LEU A 142 -14.09 -7.55 -3.68
N LEU A 143 -12.99 -6.89 -3.35
CA LEU A 143 -12.81 -5.45 -3.52
C LEU A 143 -12.11 -5.18 -4.85
N VAL A 144 -12.72 -4.37 -5.69
CA VAL A 144 -12.13 -3.83 -6.93
C VAL A 144 -11.79 -2.36 -6.69
N ASP A 145 -10.54 -1.98 -6.95
CA ASP A 145 -10.02 -0.62 -6.74
C ASP A 145 -9.16 -0.21 -7.95
N TRP A 146 -9.76 0.55 -8.86
CA TRP A 146 -9.08 1.19 -9.98
C TRP A 146 -8.48 2.52 -9.56
N ARG A 147 -7.24 2.76 -9.99
CA ARG A 147 -6.56 4.04 -9.77
C ARG A 147 -5.39 4.26 -10.71
N PRO A 148 -5.12 5.52 -11.09
CA PRO A 148 -3.90 5.85 -11.81
C PRO A 148 -2.70 5.84 -10.86
N VAL A 149 -1.57 5.34 -11.34
CA VAL A 149 -0.29 5.34 -10.61
C VAL A 149 0.81 5.89 -11.50
N GLU A 150 1.72 6.67 -10.95
CA GLU A 150 2.90 7.15 -11.69
C GLU A 150 3.72 5.96 -12.22
N ALA A 151 4.20 6.05 -13.46
CA ALA A 151 4.83 4.93 -14.18
C ALA A 151 6.02 4.31 -13.43
N CYS A 152 6.77 5.14 -12.68
CA CYS A 152 7.94 4.72 -11.89
C CYS A 152 7.62 4.12 -10.51
N TYR A 153 6.34 4.07 -10.12
CA TYR A 153 5.94 3.59 -8.82
C TYR A 153 5.03 2.37 -8.92
N ARG A 154 5.09 1.52 -7.89
CA ARG A 154 4.14 0.44 -7.62
C ARG A 154 3.39 0.71 -6.32
N LEU A 155 2.13 0.30 -6.25
CA LEU A 155 1.33 0.33 -5.03
C LEU A 155 1.23 -1.08 -4.45
N VAL A 156 1.31 -1.15 -3.13
CA VAL A 156 1.12 -2.39 -2.35
C VAL A 156 -0.07 -2.17 -1.44
N LEU A 157 -1.08 -3.03 -1.50
CA LEU A 157 -2.24 -2.97 -0.60
C LEU A 157 -1.82 -3.49 0.76
N CYS A 158 -1.68 -2.59 1.74
CA CYS A 158 -1.15 -2.93 3.05
C CYS A 158 -2.25 -3.44 4.00
N HIS A 159 -3.42 -2.82 3.96
CA HIS A 159 -4.58 -3.30 4.70
C HIS A 159 -5.87 -2.69 4.14
N VAL A 160 -6.97 -3.37 4.43
CA VAL A 160 -8.34 -2.90 4.18
C VAL A 160 -9.07 -2.88 5.51
N VAL A 161 -9.85 -1.82 5.73
CA VAL A 161 -10.70 -1.66 6.91
C VAL A 161 -12.12 -1.47 6.43
N TRP A 162 -13.08 -2.13 7.09
CA TRP A 162 -14.50 -1.93 6.85
C TRP A 162 -15.21 -1.67 8.18
N ASN A 163 -15.85 -0.51 8.29
CA ASN A 163 -16.67 -0.11 9.44
C ASN A 163 -17.61 1.01 9.00
N ASP A 164 -18.68 1.22 9.77
CA ASP A 164 -19.61 2.34 9.58
C ASP A 164 -20.17 2.47 8.15
N GLY A 165 -20.31 1.35 7.42
CA GLY A 165 -20.80 1.32 6.03
C GLY A 165 -19.75 1.71 4.98
N GLU A 166 -18.49 1.87 5.35
CA GLU A 166 -17.42 2.25 4.42
C GLU A 166 -16.32 1.19 4.38
N VAL A 167 -15.74 1.00 3.20
CA VAL A 167 -14.53 0.19 2.97
C VAL A 167 -13.36 1.09 2.60
N GLU A 168 -12.37 1.19 3.48
CA GLU A 168 -11.16 2.00 3.28
C GLU A 168 -9.96 1.15 2.86
N THR A 169 -9.21 1.61 1.86
CA THR A 169 -7.99 0.96 1.38
C THR A 169 -6.74 1.75 1.77
N ARG A 170 -5.70 1.05 2.26
CA ARG A 170 -4.43 1.69 2.65
C ARG A 170 -3.27 1.10 1.89
N TYR A 171 -2.57 1.95 1.14
CA TYR A 171 -1.50 1.58 0.25
C TYR A 171 -0.13 2.12 0.68
N GLY A 172 0.91 1.35 0.42
CA GLY A 172 2.28 1.83 0.35
C GLY A 172 2.67 2.07 -1.11
N ARG A 173 3.37 3.17 -1.37
CA ARG A 173 3.91 3.52 -2.70
C ARG A 173 5.42 3.34 -2.71
N PHE A 174 5.89 2.43 -3.55
CA PHE A 174 7.30 2.08 -3.68
C PHE A 174 7.78 2.38 -5.09
N LEU A 175 9.08 2.64 -5.24
CA LEU A 175 9.69 2.67 -6.57
C LEU A 175 9.62 1.27 -7.19
N ARG A 176 9.47 1.23 -8.52
CA ARG A 176 9.71 0.01 -9.30
C ARG A 176 11.21 -0.32 -9.30
N ASP A 177 11.51 -1.54 -9.70
CA ASP A 177 12.89 -1.99 -9.81
C ASP A 177 13.68 -1.15 -10.81
N ALA A 178 14.97 -0.97 -10.54
CA ALA A 178 15.80 0.03 -11.22
C ALA A 178 16.04 -0.27 -12.71
N ASP A 179 15.85 -1.53 -13.13
CA ASP A 179 15.94 -1.98 -14.52
C ASP A 179 14.63 -1.82 -15.30
N VAL A 180 13.54 -1.45 -14.63
CA VAL A 180 12.26 -1.20 -15.27
C VAL A 180 12.22 0.24 -15.81
N ALA A 181 12.07 0.36 -17.13
CA ALA A 181 11.90 1.67 -17.77
C ALA A 181 10.58 2.33 -17.34
N CYS A 182 10.65 3.63 -17.04
CA CYS A 182 9.50 4.45 -16.71
C CYS A 182 9.81 5.92 -17.00
N GLU A 183 8.80 6.72 -17.32
CA GLU A 183 8.94 8.16 -17.44
C GLU A 183 8.33 8.89 -16.24
N SER A 184 8.99 9.98 -15.83
CA SER A 184 8.46 10.84 -14.78
C SER A 184 7.27 11.64 -15.30
N GLY A 185 6.17 11.62 -14.57
CA GLY A 185 4.94 12.36 -14.92
C GLY A 185 3.94 11.56 -15.74
N GLU A 186 4.36 10.43 -16.32
CA GLU A 186 3.44 9.46 -16.93
C GLU A 186 2.68 8.68 -15.85
N ARG A 187 1.45 8.29 -16.19
CA ARG A 187 0.57 7.53 -15.31
C ARG A 187 0.02 6.31 -16.04
N ASP A 188 0.15 5.19 -15.36
CA ASP A 188 -0.39 3.91 -15.78
C ASP A 188 -1.77 3.72 -15.17
N ALA A 189 -2.66 3.01 -15.88
CA ALA A 189 -3.84 2.44 -15.27
C ALA A 189 -3.45 1.28 -14.37
N ARG A 190 -4.04 1.22 -13.18
CA ARG A 190 -3.88 0.08 -12.26
C ARG A 190 -5.23 -0.31 -11.67
N VAL A 191 -5.47 -1.62 -11.54
CA VAL A 191 -6.59 -2.18 -10.77
C VAL A 191 -6.03 -3.12 -9.73
N THR A 192 -6.57 -3.09 -8.51
CA THR A 192 -6.41 -4.20 -7.56
C THR A 192 -7.73 -4.89 -7.33
N ILE A 193 -7.64 -6.22 -7.28
CA ILE A 193 -8.73 -7.12 -6.96
C ILE A 193 -8.27 -7.88 -5.72
N ALA A 194 -8.90 -7.61 -4.57
CA ALA A 194 -8.50 -8.15 -3.27
C ALA A 194 -9.62 -8.98 -2.66
N ARG A 195 -9.29 -10.13 -2.08
CA ARG A 195 -10.23 -10.92 -1.27
C ARG A 195 -10.28 -10.37 0.14
N LEU A 196 -11.49 -10.03 0.57
CA LEU A 196 -11.79 -9.67 1.94
C LEU A 196 -12.35 -10.91 2.63
N PRO A 197 -11.82 -11.28 3.82
CA PRO A 197 -12.27 -12.47 4.55
C PRO A 197 -13.57 -12.18 5.33
N ALA A 198 -14.55 -11.58 4.66
CA ALA A 198 -15.89 -11.29 5.17
C ALA A 198 -16.87 -11.13 4.00
N PRO A 199 -18.11 -11.64 4.12
CA PRO A 199 -19.17 -11.41 3.13
C PRO A 199 -19.81 -10.03 3.38
N LEU A 200 -19.30 -9.00 2.71
CA LEU A 200 -19.81 -7.64 2.82
C LEU A 200 -20.94 -7.41 1.82
N ASP A 201 -22.06 -6.85 2.28
CA ASP A 201 -23.19 -6.48 1.43
C ASP A 201 -22.91 -5.13 0.72
N PRO A 202 -22.86 -5.08 -0.63
CA PRO A 202 -22.64 -3.85 -1.38
C PRO A 202 -23.75 -2.80 -1.22
N THR A 203 -24.91 -3.16 -0.66
CA THR A 203 -25.99 -2.22 -0.33
C THR A 203 -25.83 -1.58 1.05
N GLU A 204 -25.01 -2.18 1.91
CA GLU A 204 -24.68 -1.68 3.25
C GLU A 204 -23.29 -1.03 3.31
N PHE A 205 -22.38 -1.43 2.41
CA PHE A 205 -21.01 -0.96 2.35
C PHE A 205 -20.69 -0.30 1.00
N GLU A 206 -20.17 0.92 1.06
CA GLU A 206 -19.65 1.64 -0.08
C GLU A 206 -18.13 1.85 0.01
N MET A 207 -17.49 2.22 -1.10
CA MET A 207 -16.07 2.55 -1.11
C MET A 207 -15.84 3.86 -0.35
N GLY A 208 -15.05 3.79 0.72
CA GLY A 208 -14.64 4.94 1.51
C GLY A 208 -13.33 5.56 1.02
N GLY A 209 -12.66 6.28 1.92
CA GLY A 209 -11.39 6.94 1.61
C GLY A 209 -10.22 5.98 1.38
N SER A 210 -9.43 6.24 0.32
CA SER A 210 -8.15 5.56 0.09
C SER A 210 -6.96 6.38 0.59
N GLY A 211 -6.04 5.74 1.32
CA GLY A 211 -4.78 6.34 1.79
C GLY A 211 -3.57 5.80 1.04
N VAL A 212 -2.56 6.66 0.80
CA VAL A 212 -1.25 6.26 0.26
C VAL A 212 -0.10 6.82 1.12
N ALA A 213 0.78 5.95 1.59
CA ALA A 213 2.03 6.30 2.26
C ALA A 213 3.21 6.14 1.28
N SER A 214 4.23 7.00 1.38
CA SER A 214 5.41 6.93 0.50
C SER A 214 6.52 6.10 1.15
N GLY A 215 7.05 5.11 0.45
CA GLY A 215 8.22 4.32 0.84
C GLY A 215 7.97 3.29 1.95
N GLU A 216 6.78 3.24 2.52
CA GLU A 216 6.41 2.30 3.57
C GLU A 216 4.91 1.99 3.53
N CYS A 217 4.53 0.87 4.15
CA CYS A 217 3.13 0.63 4.48
C CYS A 217 2.73 1.49 5.67
N PHE A 218 1.46 1.92 5.72
CA PHE A 218 0.92 2.64 6.87
C PHE A 218 1.22 1.89 8.17
N PRO A 219 1.88 2.52 9.17
CA PRO A 219 2.14 1.87 10.44
C PRO A 219 0.82 1.52 11.10
N MET A 220 0.68 0.26 11.48
CA MET A 220 -0.46 -0.23 12.23
C MET A 220 -0.53 0.57 13.55
N GLU A 221 -1.65 1.24 13.87
CA GLU A 221 -1.75 2.05 15.11
C GLU A 221 -1.47 1.27 16.41
N ARG A 222 -1.36 -0.07 16.36
CA ARG A 222 -0.86 -0.90 17.46
C ARG A 222 0.62 -0.64 17.83
N GLU A 223 1.38 0.10 17.05
CA GLU A 223 2.79 0.45 17.34
C GLU A 223 3.03 1.91 17.74
N ARG A 224 1.99 2.76 17.77
CA ARG A 224 2.07 3.96 18.62
C ARG A 224 1.87 3.51 20.06
N ALA A 225 2.91 2.89 20.62
CA ALA A 225 3.13 2.91 22.04
C ALA A 225 2.87 4.34 22.49
N ARG A 226 1.77 4.54 23.22
CA ARG A 226 1.46 5.77 23.94
C ARG A 226 2.79 6.22 24.53
N PRO A 227 3.29 7.45 24.27
CA PRO A 227 4.44 7.94 25.00
C PRO A 227 4.11 7.73 26.47
N THR A 228 4.80 6.79 27.13
CA THR A 228 4.66 6.59 28.56
C THR A 228 4.87 7.96 29.14
N ALA A 229 3.83 8.50 29.81
CA ALA A 229 3.89 9.82 30.37
C ALA A 229 5.19 9.88 31.17
N ARG A 230 6.15 10.67 30.68
CA ARG A 230 7.40 10.91 31.40
C ARG A 230 6.93 11.44 32.75
N SER A 231 7.04 10.59 33.76
CA SER A 231 6.81 11.00 35.14
C SER A 231 7.79 12.13 35.35
N ARG A 232 7.27 13.35 35.41
CA ARG A 232 8.06 14.51 35.78
C ARG A 232 8.53 14.20 37.20
N SER A 233 9.79 13.79 37.33
CA SER A 233 10.47 13.80 38.61
C SER A 233 10.40 15.24 39.10
N VAL A 234 9.49 15.51 40.02
CA VAL A 234 9.47 16.75 40.78
C VAL A 234 10.69 16.67 41.67
N THR A 235 11.78 17.30 41.25
CA THR A 235 12.86 17.65 42.17
C THR A 235 12.28 18.71 43.09
N GLU A 236 11.93 18.29 44.29
CA GLU A 236 11.54 19.14 45.39
C GLU A 236 12.75 19.99 45.81
N THR A 237 12.91 21.15 45.17
CA THR A 237 13.89 22.15 45.60
C THR A 237 13.30 22.86 46.82
N GLY A 238 13.76 22.46 48.00
CA GLY A 238 13.42 23.12 49.26
C GLY A 238 13.76 24.62 49.25
N PRO A 239 13.06 25.43 50.06
CA PRO A 239 13.21 26.89 50.02
C PRO A 239 14.51 27.32 50.70
N ALA A 240 15.40 27.96 49.94
CA ALA A 240 16.48 28.76 50.49
C ALA A 240 15.97 30.19 50.72
N THR A 241 15.70 30.50 51.98
CA THR A 241 15.45 31.85 52.48
C THR A 241 16.71 32.71 52.33
N ALA A 242 16.59 33.86 51.66
CA ALA A 242 17.53 34.98 51.82
C ALA A 242 16.81 36.33 51.66
N THR A 243 16.50 36.92 52.81
CA THR A 243 16.44 38.36 53.15
C THR A 243 17.69 39.07 52.57
N ASP A 244 17.73 40.32 52.10
CA ASP A 244 17.01 41.56 52.44
C ASP A 244 17.26 42.64 51.36
N ALA A 245 16.41 43.67 51.43
CA ALA A 245 16.64 45.09 51.13
C ALA A 245 17.13 45.57 49.75
N ALA A 246 16.26 46.31 49.04
CA ALA A 246 16.49 47.73 48.74
C ALA A 246 15.27 48.39 48.03
N ALA A 247 14.70 49.41 48.66
CA ALA A 247 14.01 50.54 48.01
C ALA A 247 14.67 51.82 48.57
N PRO A 248 14.81 52.91 47.78
CA PRO A 248 13.70 53.84 47.49
C PRO A 248 13.60 54.21 45.99
N ALA A 249 12.41 54.54 45.45
CA ALA A 249 11.84 55.90 45.24
C ALA A 249 12.83 56.88 44.54
N THR A 250 12.53 57.67 43.51
CA THR A 250 11.28 58.22 42.95
C THR A 250 11.64 58.98 41.65
N THR A 251 10.70 59.02 40.69
CA THR A 251 10.37 60.11 39.71
C THR A 251 11.43 61.13 39.27
N ASP A 252 11.60 61.33 37.96
CA ASP A 252 10.93 62.39 37.16
C ASP A 252 11.61 62.52 35.78
N GLY A 253 10.87 62.93 34.76
CA GLY A 253 11.42 63.15 33.41
C GLY A 253 10.39 63.26 32.30
N GLY A 254 9.49 64.26 32.40
CA GLY A 254 8.67 64.68 31.28
C GLY A 254 9.42 65.57 30.27
N SER A 255 8.89 65.56 29.04
CA SER A 255 9.04 66.54 27.95
C SER A 255 10.05 66.25 26.83
N ARG A 256 9.43 66.01 25.66
CA ARG A 256 9.85 66.24 24.26
C ARG A 256 10.67 65.16 23.57
#